data_AF-A0A925BEV1-F1
#
_entry.id   AF-A0A925BEV1-F1
#
_cell.length_a   1.000
_cell.length_b   1.000
_cell.length_c   1.000
_cell.angle_alpha   90.00
_cell.angle_beta   90.00
_cell.angle_gamma   90.00
#
_symmetry.space_group_name_H-M   'P 1'
#
loop_
_entity.id
_entity.type
_entity.pdbx_description
1 polymer ?
#
loop_
_entity_poly.entity_id
_entity_poly.type
_entity_poly.pdbx_seq_one_letter_code
_entity_poly.pdbx_strand_id
1 'polypeptide(L)'
;LLDEKGTRRAAEQGIHAEHITGFLTRVTGMDKLPQLILDILGNARSGPTGNVTVENVLVLRTTAPETLDFMLDTPALRRFLGARLGPMAVVARRDNIDALIEALTERGIEVEVVE
;
A
#
# COMPACT_ATOMS: atom_id res chain seq x y z
N LEU A 1 -8.41 18.36 22.61
CA LEU A 1 -8.99 17.00 22.72
C LEU A 1 -7.91 16.02 22.29
N LEU A 2 -7.63 15.00 23.11
CA LEU A 2 -6.77 13.88 22.71
C LEU A 2 -7.50 13.12 21.58
N ASP A 3 -7.13 13.42 20.34
CA ASP A 3 -7.68 12.81 19.13
C ASP A 3 -6.56 12.06 18.40
N GLU A 4 -6.93 11.03 17.63
CA GLU A 4 -6.03 10.09 16.97
C GLU A 4 -5.06 10.78 15.99
N LYS A 5 -5.49 11.88 15.37
CA LYS A 5 -4.63 12.71 14.52
C LYS A 5 -3.54 13.45 15.31
N GLY A 6 -3.84 13.84 16.54
CA GLY A 6 -2.92 14.53 17.43
C GLY A 6 -1.85 13.60 18.00
N THR A 7 -2.22 12.36 18.35
CA THR A 7 -1.28 11.33 18.82
C THR A 7 -0.33 10.87 17.71
N ARG A 8 -0.82 10.76 16.47
CA ARG A 8 -0.02 10.39 15.29
C ARG A 8 1.09 11.40 14.99
N ARG A 9 0.77 12.70 14.97
CA ARG A 9 1.76 13.77 14.80
C ARG A 9 2.81 13.80 15.92
N ALA A 10 2.43 13.45 17.14
CA ALA A 10 3.35 13.38 18.27
C ALA A 10 4.31 12.18 18.14
N ALA A 11 3.81 11.03 17.65
CA ALA A 11 4.63 9.85 17.38
C ALA A 11 5.68 10.10 16.27
N GLU A 12 5.31 10.80 15.19
CA GLU A 12 6.24 11.24 14.14
C GLU A 12 7.36 12.16 14.66
N GLN A 13 7.13 12.82 15.79
CA GLN A 13 8.10 13.70 16.45
C GLN A 13 8.89 12.98 17.56
N GLY A 14 8.80 11.65 17.66
CA GLY A 14 9.49 10.86 18.69
C GLY A 14 8.93 11.05 20.11
N ILE A 15 7.72 11.59 20.23
CA ILE A 15 7.06 11.79 21.53
C ILE A 15 6.33 10.50 21.88
N HIS A 16 6.99 9.66 22.68
CA HIS A 16 6.44 8.40 23.18
C HIS A 16 5.38 8.63 24.26
N ALA A 17 4.42 7.70 24.36
CA ALA A 17 3.33 7.76 25.34
C ALA A 17 3.81 7.95 26.79
N GLU A 18 5.02 7.45 27.12
CA GLU A 18 5.66 7.66 28.43
C GLU A 18 5.94 9.14 28.75
N HIS A 19 6.38 9.92 27.75
CA HIS A 19 6.60 11.36 27.90
C HIS A 19 5.28 12.12 28.09
N ILE A 20 4.22 11.67 27.43
CA ILE A 20 2.87 12.25 27.55
C ILE A 20 2.28 11.95 28.93
N THR A 21 2.42 10.71 29.42
CA THR A 21 2.01 10.37 30.80
C THR A 21 2.76 11.20 31.83
N GLY A 22 4.10 11.29 31.74
CA GLY A 22 4.89 12.06 32.70
C GLY A 22 4.58 13.57 32.68
N PHE A 23 4.27 14.12 31.51
CA PHE A 23 3.82 15.51 31.39
C PHE A 23 2.43 15.73 32.02
N LEU A 24 1.47 14.84 31.74
CA LEU A 24 0.11 14.95 32.27
C LEU A 24 0.08 14.78 33.81
N THR A 25 0.83 13.83 34.36
CA THR A 25 1.01 13.66 35.81
C THR A 25 1.56 14.94 36.46
N ARG A 26 2.54 15.59 35.83
CA ARG A 26 3.16 16.83 36.33
C ARG A 26 2.23 18.03 36.27
N VAL A 27 1.46 18.19 35.19
CA VAL A 27 0.57 19.35 34.98
C VAL A 27 -0.71 19.24 35.80
N THR A 28 -1.21 18.01 36.00
CA THR A 28 -2.43 17.78 36.79
C THR A 28 -2.17 17.57 38.28
N GLY A 29 -0.92 17.33 38.68
CA GLY A 29 -0.54 17.06 40.07
C GLY A 29 -1.08 15.73 40.61
N MET A 30 -1.60 14.85 39.75
CA MET A 30 -2.12 13.55 40.14
C MET A 30 -1.01 12.50 40.08
N ASP A 31 -0.79 11.75 41.17
CA ASP A 31 0.20 10.65 41.23
C ASP A 31 -0.07 9.55 40.19
N LYS A 32 -1.33 9.34 39.82
CA LYS A 32 -1.74 8.40 38.78
C LYS A 32 -2.82 9.00 37.91
N LEU A 33 -2.65 8.86 36.59
CA LEU A 33 -3.67 9.22 35.61
C LEU A 33 -4.82 8.21 35.67
N PRO A 34 -6.09 8.66 35.50
CA PRO A 34 -7.23 7.77 35.37
C PRO A 34 -7.03 6.69 34.30
N GLN A 35 -7.50 5.48 34.57
CA GLN A 35 -7.33 4.31 33.68
C GLN A 35 -7.81 4.59 32.25
N LEU A 36 -8.89 5.35 32.09
CA LEU A 36 -9.41 5.78 30.79
C LEU A 36 -8.37 6.52 29.93
N ILE A 37 -7.52 7.35 30.55
CA ILE A 37 -6.47 8.08 29.84
C ILE A 37 -5.32 7.14 29.46
N LEU A 38 -4.99 6.19 30.33
CA LEU A 38 -3.99 5.16 30.06
C LEU A 38 -4.43 4.25 28.91
N ASP A 39 -5.70 3.88 28.85
CA ASP A 39 -6.26 3.04 27.79
C ASP A 39 -6.27 3.77 26.44
N ILE A 40 -6.60 5.07 26.41
CA ILE A 40 -6.53 5.89 25.18
C ILE A 40 -5.08 6.00 24.69
N LEU A 41 -4.11 6.24 25.58
CA LEU A 41 -2.69 6.32 25.24
C LEU A 41 -2.11 4.96 24.83
N GLY A 42 -2.58 3.86 25.44
CA GLY A 42 -2.22 2.50 25.09
C GLY A 42 -2.74 2.11 23.71
N ASN A 43 -4.01 2.40 23.40
CA ASN A 43 -4.61 2.14 22.10
C ASN A 43 -4.01 3.02 20.99
N ALA A 44 -3.56 4.24 21.31
CA ALA A 44 -2.86 5.10 20.37
C ALA A 44 -1.46 4.58 19.96
N ARG A 45 -0.88 3.61 20.69
CA ARG A 45 0.34 2.90 20.23
C ARG A 45 0.06 1.91 19.11
N SER A 46 -1.18 1.42 19.02
CA SER A 46 -1.63 0.55 17.93
C SER A 46 -2.04 1.41 16.74
N GLY A 47 -1.05 2.02 16.08
CA GLY A 47 -1.24 2.48 14.70
C GLY A 47 -1.70 1.32 13.80
N PRO A 48 -2.13 1.60 12.57
CA PRO A 48 -2.48 0.54 11.62
C PRO A 48 -1.36 -0.49 11.57
N THR A 49 -1.67 -1.76 11.89
CA THR A 49 -0.69 -2.86 11.86
C THR A 49 -0.25 -3.20 10.43
N GLY A 50 -0.85 -2.55 9.43
CA GLY A 50 -0.48 -2.59 8.03
C GLY A 50 -1.12 -1.44 7.27
N ASN A 51 -0.48 -1.03 6.19
CA ASN A 51 -1.05 -0.14 5.20
C ASN A 51 -1.61 -1.00 4.06
N VAL A 52 -2.88 -0.81 3.71
CA VAL A 52 -3.51 -1.46 2.56
C VAL A 52 -3.93 -0.39 1.58
N THR A 53 -3.56 -0.55 0.31
CA THR A 53 -4.03 0.29 -0.79
C THR A 53 -5.01 -0.50 -1.65
N VAL A 54 -6.09 0.15 -2.07
CA VAL A 54 -7.03 -0.38 -3.06
C VAL A 54 -6.81 0.38 -4.35
N GLU A 55 -6.47 -0.33 -5.41
CA GLU A 55 -6.09 0.25 -6.70
C GLU A 55 -6.91 -0.38 -7.82
N ASN A 56 -7.37 0.44 -8.76
CA ASN A 56 -8.02 -0.03 -9.99
C ASN A 56 -6.94 -0.36 -11.03
N VAL A 57 -6.62 -1.65 -11.15
CA VAL A 57 -5.60 -2.15 -12.06
C VAL A 57 -6.20 -2.91 -13.24
N LEU A 58 -5.51 -2.90 -14.37
CA LEU A 58 -5.80 -3.81 -15.47
C LEU A 58 -4.92 -5.04 -15.31
N VAL A 59 -5.51 -6.22 -15.48
CA VAL A 59 -4.80 -7.49 -15.34
C VAL A 59 -4.68 -8.13 -16.71
N LEU A 60 -3.45 -8.36 -17.15
CA LEU A 60 -3.15 -9.15 -18.33
C LEU A 60 -2.94 -10.59 -17.87
N ARG A 61 -3.74 -11.50 -18.43
CA ARG A 61 -3.59 -12.94 -18.23
C ARG A 61 -3.14 -13.60 -19.52
N THR A 62 -2.30 -14.61 -19.38
CA THR A 62 -1.88 -15.48 -20.47
C THR A 62 -2.24 -16.93 -20.17
N THR A 63 -2.27 -17.77 -21.19
CA THR A 63 -2.48 -19.22 -21.07
C THR A 63 -1.18 -19.99 -20.85
N ALA A 64 -0.02 -19.35 -21.07
CA ALA A 64 1.29 -19.97 -20.98
C ALA A 64 2.24 -19.12 -20.11
N PRO A 65 2.83 -19.66 -19.03
CA PRO A 65 3.79 -18.96 -18.18
C PRO A 65 4.98 -18.37 -18.97
N GLU A 66 5.45 -19.10 -19.97
CA GLU A 66 6.59 -18.72 -20.81
C GLU A 66 6.31 -17.44 -21.60
N THR A 67 5.06 -17.22 -22.02
CA THR A 67 4.64 -15.99 -22.68
C THR A 67 4.73 -14.80 -21.72
N LEU A 68 4.34 -14.98 -20.45
CA LEU A 68 4.47 -13.90 -19.46
C LEU A 68 5.95 -13.58 -19.21
N ASP A 69 6.79 -14.59 -19.08
CA ASP A 69 8.22 -14.41 -18.87
C ASP A 69 8.85 -13.66 -20.05
N PHE A 70 8.52 -14.03 -21.30
CA PHE A 70 8.93 -13.30 -22.50
C PHE A 70 8.51 -11.82 -22.47
N MET A 71 7.27 -11.53 -22.06
CA MET A 71 6.78 -10.14 -21.96
C MET A 71 7.52 -9.34 -20.89
N LEU A 72 7.88 -9.96 -19.76
CA LEU A 72 8.63 -9.33 -18.68
C LEU A 72 10.10 -9.11 -19.06
N ASP A 73 10.70 -10.03 -19.81
CA ASP A 73 12.10 -9.97 -20.25
C ASP A 73 12.29 -9.03 -21.45
N THR A 74 11.24 -8.77 -22.22
CA THR A 74 11.28 -7.86 -23.37
C THR A 74 11.18 -6.39 -22.93
N PRO A 75 12.24 -5.56 -23.05
CA PRO A 75 12.23 -4.19 -22.52
C PRO A 75 11.16 -3.28 -23.15
N ALA A 76 10.79 -3.54 -24.41
CA ALA A 76 9.72 -2.81 -25.09
C ALA A 76 8.35 -3.05 -24.47
N LEU A 77 8.09 -4.25 -23.93
CA LEU A 77 6.83 -4.63 -23.30
C LEU A 77 6.83 -4.34 -21.80
N ARG A 78 7.96 -4.59 -21.13
CA ARG A 78 8.14 -4.38 -19.69
C ARG A 78 7.74 -2.99 -19.20
N ARG A 79 7.89 -1.95 -20.03
CA ARG A 79 7.51 -0.56 -19.70
C ARG A 79 6.00 -0.40 -19.43
N PHE A 80 5.18 -1.25 -20.03
CA PHE A 80 3.72 -1.24 -19.89
C PHE A 80 3.24 -2.15 -18.76
N LEU A 81 4.13 -2.95 -18.19
CA LEU A 81 3.83 -3.91 -17.15
C LEU A 81 4.18 -3.36 -15.76
N GLY A 82 3.50 -3.89 -14.75
CA GLY A 82 3.65 -3.58 -13.35
C GLY A 82 4.04 -4.81 -12.54
N ALA A 83 3.42 -4.97 -11.37
CA ALA A 83 3.67 -6.10 -10.50
C ALA A 83 3.16 -7.41 -11.11
N ARG A 84 3.95 -8.48 -10.98
CA ARG A 84 3.51 -9.84 -11.29
C ARG A 84 2.56 -10.30 -10.20
N LEU A 85 1.36 -10.75 -10.59
CA LEU A 85 0.33 -11.25 -9.68
C LEU A 85 0.39 -12.78 -9.55
N GLY A 86 1.02 -13.45 -10.51
CA GLY A 86 1.20 -14.90 -10.51
C GLY A 86 1.99 -15.39 -11.73
N PRO A 87 2.13 -16.71 -11.92
CA PRO A 87 2.91 -17.27 -13.02
C PRO A 87 2.37 -16.91 -14.40
N MET A 88 1.06 -16.61 -14.51
CA MET A 88 0.36 -16.32 -15.77
C MET A 88 -0.40 -14.98 -15.75
N ALA A 89 -0.17 -14.14 -14.74
CA ALA A 89 -0.88 -12.88 -14.59
C ALA A 89 0.03 -11.73 -14.13
N VAL A 90 -0.17 -10.56 -14.73
CA VAL A 90 0.60 -9.34 -14.44
C VAL A 90 -0.31 -8.12 -14.50
N VAL A 91 -0.01 -7.12 -13.66
CA VAL A 91 -0.64 -5.80 -13.75
C VAL A 91 -0.15 -5.10 -15.02
N ALA A 92 -1.06 -4.57 -15.81
CA ALA A 92 -0.78 -3.68 -16.93
C ALA A 92 -1.10 -2.23 -16.53
N ARG A 93 -0.28 -1.30 -17.00
CA ARG A 93 -0.49 0.14 -16.80
C ARG A 93 -1.59 0.63 -17.75
N ARG A 94 -2.57 1.36 -17.21
CA ARG A 94 -3.75 1.84 -17.96
C ARG A 94 -3.41 2.88 -19.01
N ASP A 95 -2.36 3.67 -18.80
CA ASP A 95 -2.11 4.88 -19.57
C ASP A 95 -1.83 4.63 -21.06
N ASN A 96 -1.38 3.42 -21.45
CA ASN A 96 -0.99 3.10 -22.81
C ASN A 96 -1.38 1.67 -23.22
N ILE A 97 -2.63 1.27 -22.96
CA ILE A 97 -3.05 -0.09 -23.29
C ILE A 97 -3.10 -0.35 -24.79
N ASP A 98 -3.47 0.65 -25.61
CA ASP A 98 -3.51 0.50 -27.07
C ASP A 98 -2.11 0.22 -27.63
N ALA A 99 -1.10 0.95 -27.13
CA ALA A 99 0.30 0.73 -27.52
C ALA A 99 0.83 -0.64 -27.03
N LEU A 100 0.34 -1.15 -25.90
CA LEU A 100 0.66 -2.50 -25.43
C LEU A 100 0.04 -3.55 -26.36
N ILE A 101 -1.23 -3.39 -26.75
CA ILE A 101 -1.91 -4.29 -27.67
C ILE A 101 -1.20 -4.32 -29.03
N GLU A 102 -0.83 -3.14 -29.56
CA GLU A 102 -0.06 -3.02 -30.79
C GLU A 102 1.29 -3.75 -30.68
N ALA A 103 2.06 -3.48 -29.62
CA ALA A 103 3.36 -4.11 -29.40
C ALA A 103 3.27 -5.64 -29.21
N LEU A 104 2.17 -6.15 -28.64
CA LEU A 104 1.91 -7.59 -28.52
C LEU A 104 1.52 -8.20 -29.88
N THR A 105 0.68 -7.51 -30.63
CA THR A 105 0.24 -7.93 -31.97
C THR A 105 1.41 -8.00 -32.94
N GLU A 106 2.32 -7.02 -32.92
CA GLU A 106 3.58 -7.03 -33.69
C GLU A 106 4.46 -8.26 -33.40
N ARG A 107 4.31 -8.85 -32.21
CA ARG A 107 5.06 -10.03 -31.75
C ARG A 107 4.27 -11.33 -31.89
N GLY A 108 3.12 -11.28 -32.56
CA GLY A 108 2.26 -12.45 -32.81
C GLY A 108 1.47 -12.91 -31.58
N ILE A 109 1.33 -12.07 -30.56
CA ILE A 109 0.52 -12.35 -29.37
C ILE A 109 -0.84 -11.69 -29.56
N GLU A 110 -1.87 -12.52 -29.72
CA GLU A 110 -3.26 -12.05 -29.79
C GLU A 110 -3.73 -11.61 -28.40
N VAL A 111 -4.43 -10.48 -28.35
CA VAL A 111 -4.97 -9.90 -27.11
C VAL A 111 -6.47 -9.71 -27.26
N GLU A 112 -7.21 -10.37 -26.38
CA GLU A 112 -8.65 -10.15 -26.22
C GLU A 112 -8.89 -9.26 -25.00
N VAL A 113 -9.62 -8.16 -25.20
CA VAL A 113 -10.04 -7.28 -24.10
C VAL A 113 -11.39 -7.74 -23.60
N VAL A 114 -11.40 -8.30 -22.39
CA VAL A 114 -12.63 -8.71 -21.69
C VAL A 114 -13.02 -7.58 -20.73
N GLU A 115 -14.21 -7.00 -20.94
CA GLU A 115 -14.81 -5.96 -20.08
C GLU A 115 -15.32 -6.50 -18.74
#